data_AF-A0A7G5H4E6-F1
#
_entry.id   AF-A0A7G5H4E6-F1
#
_cell.length_a   1.000
_cell.length_b   1.000
_cell.length_c   1.000
_cell.angle_alpha   90.00
_cell.angle_beta   90.00
_cell.angle_gamma   90.00
#
_symmetry.space_group_name_H-M   'P 1'
#
loop_
_entity.id
_entity.type
_entity.pdbx_description
1 polymer ?
#
loop_
_entity_poly.entity_id
_entity_poly.type
_entity_poly.pdbx_seq_one_letter_code
_entity_poly.pdbx_strand_id
1 'polypeptide(L)'
;MISQTNSFNLLKEYIKTIFASKTVFPGVLPRQWGKCFSDDELYKVYTELKLVLKQADPYSRESLIREFEQFSYTPQHLHWYVGRFWHEIVELILQETALVEHYPLSKY
;
A
#
# COMPACT_ATOMS: atom_id res chain seq x y z
N MET A 1 -17.49 -7.94 -13.21
CA MET A 1 -16.30 -8.38 -12.45
C MET A 1 -15.53 -7.12 -12.08
N ILE A 2 -15.64 -6.68 -10.83
CA ILE A 2 -15.09 -5.38 -10.40
C ILE A 2 -13.66 -5.63 -9.92
N SER A 3 -12.71 -5.02 -10.61
CA SER A 3 -11.27 -5.23 -10.50
C SER A 3 -10.72 -4.86 -9.11
N GLN A 4 -10.76 -5.80 -8.16
CA GLN A 4 -9.98 -5.72 -6.91
C GLN A 4 -8.47 -5.57 -7.18
N THR A 5 -8.02 -5.98 -8.37
CA THR A 5 -6.62 -5.88 -8.83
C THR A 5 -6.15 -4.44 -9.06
N ASN A 6 -7.04 -3.48 -9.35
CA ASN A 6 -6.60 -2.15 -9.77
C ASN A 6 -6.11 -1.27 -8.61
N SER A 7 -6.83 -1.26 -7.48
CA SER A 7 -6.53 -0.39 -6.36
C SER A 7 -5.27 -0.84 -5.60
N PHE A 8 -5.10 -2.15 -5.39
CA PHE A 8 -3.91 -2.70 -4.73
C PHE A 8 -2.64 -2.50 -5.58
N ASN A 9 -2.74 -2.66 -6.90
CA ASN A 9 -1.65 -2.33 -7.82
C ASN A 9 -1.32 -0.84 -7.80
N LEU A 10 -2.31 0.03 -7.61
CA LEU A 10 -2.12 1.47 -7.48
C LEU A 10 -1.33 1.84 -6.21
N LEU A 11 -1.59 1.18 -5.08
CA LEU A 11 -0.78 1.34 -3.85
C LEU A 11 0.68 0.92 -4.09
N LYS A 12 0.91 -0.22 -4.74
CA LYS A 12 2.26 -0.68 -5.11
C LYS A 12 2.96 0.28 -6.06
N GLU A 13 2.26 0.77 -7.08
CA GLU A 13 2.76 1.77 -8.04
C GLU A 13 3.09 3.08 -7.31
N TYR A 14 2.25 3.53 -6.39
CA TYR A 14 2.46 4.74 -5.59
C TYR A 14 3.74 4.64 -4.74
N ILE A 15 3.87 3.57 -3.95
CA ILE A 15 5.08 3.31 -3.15
C ILE A 15 6.31 3.21 -4.06
N LYS A 16 6.21 2.49 -5.19
CA LYS A 16 7.32 2.36 -6.15
C LYS A 16 7.69 3.69 -6.80
N THR A 17 6.74 4.59 -7.01
CA THR A 17 6.98 5.93 -7.55
C THR A 17 7.74 6.81 -6.55
N ILE A 18 7.36 6.75 -5.26
CA ILE A 18 8.08 7.47 -4.20
C ILE A 18 9.49 6.89 -4.01
N PHE A 19 9.63 5.57 -4.12
CA PHE A 19 10.88 4.85 -3.88
C PHE A 19 11.41 4.15 -5.14
N ALA A 20 11.50 4.88 -6.24
CA ALA A 20 11.89 4.33 -7.55
C ALA A 20 13.24 3.62 -7.55
N SER A 21 14.17 4.03 -6.67
CA SER A 21 15.51 3.46 -6.55
C SER A 21 15.58 2.13 -5.80
N LYS A 22 14.53 1.71 -5.08
CA LYS A 22 14.54 0.51 -4.25
C LYS A 22 13.78 -0.65 -4.90
N THR A 23 14.27 -1.87 -4.72
CA THR A 23 13.65 -3.10 -5.24
C THR A 23 12.50 -3.56 -4.35
N VAL A 24 11.44 -2.76 -4.29
CA VAL A 24 10.34 -2.93 -3.32
C VAL A 24 9.27 -3.94 -3.81
N PHE A 25 8.96 -3.92 -5.10
CA PHE A 25 7.99 -4.81 -5.74
C PHE A 25 8.53 -5.28 -7.09
N PRO A 26 8.93 -6.56 -7.23
CA PRO A 26 9.38 -7.09 -8.53
C PRO A 26 8.20 -7.10 -9.50
N GLY A 27 8.41 -6.61 -10.72
CA GLY A 27 7.38 -6.54 -11.78
C GLY A 27 6.45 -5.32 -11.74
N VAL A 28 6.48 -4.50 -10.68
CA VAL A 28 5.76 -3.21 -10.64
C VAL A 28 6.69 -2.09 -11.11
N LEU A 29 6.27 -1.38 -12.14
CA LEU A 29 7.01 -0.22 -12.66
C LEU A 29 6.60 1.04 -11.91
N PRO A 30 7.55 1.95 -11.60
CA PRO A 30 7.22 3.27 -11.09
C PRO A 30 6.42 4.05 -12.12
N ARG A 31 5.56 4.96 -11.66
CA ARG A 31 4.84 5.85 -12.55
C ARG A 31 5.82 6.77 -13.28
N GLN A 32 5.52 7.03 -14.56
CA GLN A 32 6.35 7.89 -15.40
C GLN A 32 6.37 9.32 -14.85
N TRP A 33 7.55 9.96 -14.93
CA TRP A 33 7.70 11.38 -14.61
C TRP A 33 6.70 12.23 -15.43
N GLY A 34 6.07 13.22 -14.78
CA GLY A 34 5.07 14.09 -15.39
C GLY A 34 3.62 13.56 -15.36
N LYS A 35 3.39 12.33 -14.88
CA LYS A 35 2.05 11.81 -14.61
C LYS A 35 1.75 11.81 -13.11
N CYS A 36 1.23 12.93 -12.61
CA CYS A 36 0.80 13.03 -11.21
C CYS A 36 -0.38 12.09 -10.93
N PHE A 37 -0.47 11.60 -9.70
CA PHE A 37 -1.66 10.91 -9.22
C PHE A 37 -2.81 11.91 -9.07
N SER A 38 -4.01 11.55 -9.52
CA SER A 38 -5.21 12.34 -9.25
C SER A 38 -5.67 12.18 -7.80
N ASP A 39 -6.48 13.11 -7.29
CA ASP A 39 -7.02 13.01 -5.93
C ASP A 39 -7.85 11.73 -5.72
N ASP A 40 -8.59 11.28 -6.74
CA ASP A 40 -9.33 10.01 -6.72
C ASP A 40 -8.39 8.80 -6.62
N GLU A 41 -7.25 8.84 -7.30
CA GLU A 41 -6.22 7.80 -7.21
C GLU A 41 -5.59 7.78 -5.83
N LEU A 42 -5.23 8.94 -5.29
CA LEU A 42 -4.67 9.07 -3.94
C LEU A 42 -5.65 8.60 -2.86
N TYR A 43 -6.95 8.87 -3.05
CA TYR A 43 -7.98 8.39 -2.14
C TYR A 43 -8.10 6.86 -2.17
N LYS A 44 -7.98 6.25 -3.36
CA LYS A 44 -7.91 4.78 -3.49
C LYS A 44 -6.67 4.23 -2.81
N VAL A 45 -5.50 4.84 -3.01
CA VAL A 45 -4.25 4.46 -2.32
C VAL A 45 -4.43 4.51 -0.81
N TYR A 46 -5.01 5.60 -0.27
CA TYR A 46 -5.32 5.71 1.16
C TYR A 46 -6.28 4.62 1.66
N THR A 47 -7.32 4.33 0.88
CA THR A 47 -8.32 3.31 1.25
C THR A 47 -7.70 1.91 1.28
N GLU A 48 -6.88 1.57 0.29
CA GLU A 48 -6.16 0.30 0.24
C GLU A 48 -5.12 0.19 1.36
N LEU A 49 -4.39 1.26 1.62
CA LEU A 49 -3.45 1.30 2.73
C LEU A 49 -4.19 1.03 4.05
N LYS A 50 -5.35 1.65 4.28
CA LYS A 50 -6.20 1.36 5.45
C LYS A 50 -6.60 -0.11 5.56
N LEU A 51 -6.87 -0.79 4.44
CA LEU A 51 -7.20 -2.21 4.44
C LEU A 51 -6.00 -3.08 4.85
N VAL A 52 -4.83 -2.82 4.27
CA VAL A 52 -3.58 -3.51 4.62
C VAL A 52 -3.27 -3.34 6.12
N LEU A 53 -3.43 -2.13 6.65
CA LEU A 53 -3.16 -1.84 8.06
C LEU A 53 -4.18 -2.51 9.01
N LYS A 54 -5.43 -2.72 8.58
CA LYS A 54 -6.43 -3.46 9.37
C LYS A 54 -6.13 -4.95 9.52
N GLN A 55 -5.39 -5.53 8.57
CA GLN A 55 -4.97 -6.92 8.62
C GLN A 55 -3.66 -7.10 9.38
N ALA A 56 -2.95 -6.00 9.68
CA ALA A 56 -1.73 -6.03 10.46
C ALA A 56 -2.01 -6.40 11.92
N ASP A 57 -1.12 -7.20 12.52
CA ASP A 57 -1.14 -7.44 13.96
C ASP A 57 -0.90 -6.13 14.73
N PRO A 58 -1.87 -5.68 15.56
CA PRO A 58 -1.77 -4.41 16.28
C PRO A 58 -0.64 -4.37 17.31
N TYR A 59 -0.20 -5.52 17.84
CA TYR A 59 0.86 -5.57 18.84
C TYR A 59 2.25 -5.36 18.24
N SER A 60 2.49 -5.95 17.07
CA SER A 60 3.79 -5.87 16.41
C SER A 60 4.01 -4.56 15.65
N ARG A 61 2.93 -3.84 15.31
CA ARG A 61 2.98 -2.65 14.45
C ARG A 61 2.19 -1.44 15.00
N GLU A 62 2.18 -1.30 16.32
CA GLU A 62 1.41 -0.27 17.04
C GLU A 62 1.69 1.14 16.51
N SER A 63 2.96 1.54 16.32
CA SER A 63 3.31 2.89 15.86
C SER A 63 2.76 3.21 14.47
N LEU A 64 2.81 2.22 13.56
CA LEU A 64 2.30 2.35 12.20
C LEU A 64 0.77 2.49 12.19
N ILE A 65 0.05 1.70 12.99
CA ILE A 65 -1.42 1.79 13.08
C ILE A 65 -1.85 3.09 13.78
N ARG A 66 -1.23 3.41 14.91
CA ARG A 66 -1.59 4.57 15.72
C ARG A 66 -1.35 5.89 14.99
N GLU A 67 -0.24 6.02 14.27
CA GLU A 67 0.01 7.21 13.44
C GLU A 67 -0.98 7.30 12.27
N PHE A 68 -1.43 6.17 11.71
CA PHE A 68 -2.45 6.17 10.65
C PHE A 68 -3.82 6.63 11.16
N GLU A 69 -4.22 6.19 12.35
CA GLU A 69 -5.50 6.55 12.97
C GLU A 69 -5.58 8.02 13.38
N GLN A 70 -4.44 8.62 13.71
CA GLN A 70 -4.37 10.01 14.18
C GLN A 70 -4.39 11.06 13.06
N PHE A 71 -4.14 10.69 11.80
CA PHE A 71 -4.09 11.67 10.71
C PHE A 71 -5.38 11.70 9.87
N SER A 72 -5.88 12.91 9.59
CA SER A 72 -6.97 13.14 8.64
C SER A 72 -6.45 13.13 7.21
N TYR A 73 -7.14 12.42 6.32
CA TYR A 73 -6.72 12.23 4.91
C TYR A 73 -6.43 13.57 4.22
N THR A 74 -5.17 13.74 3.80
CA THR A 74 -4.74 14.71 2.80
C THR A 74 -3.65 14.07 1.92
N PRO A 75 -3.51 14.46 0.64
CA PRO A 75 -2.43 14.00 -0.23
C PRO A 75 -1.04 14.12 0.39
N GLN A 76 -0.78 15.24 1.08
CA GLN A 76 0.51 15.54 1.71
C GLN A 76 0.79 14.62 2.89
N HIS A 77 -0.21 14.39 3.76
CA HIS A 77 -0.06 13.45 4.86
C HIS A 77 0.09 12.02 4.36
N LEU A 78 -0.64 11.61 3.32
CA LEU A 78 -0.48 10.30 2.71
C LEU A 78 0.95 10.11 2.17
N HIS A 79 1.48 11.11 1.47
CA HIS A 79 2.85 11.09 0.97
C HIS A 79 3.88 10.99 2.10
N TRP A 80 3.74 11.82 3.14
CA TRP A 80 4.63 11.80 4.31
C TRP A 80 4.56 10.46 5.05
N TYR A 81 3.35 9.95 5.30
CA TYR A 81 3.13 8.69 6.03
C TYR A 81 3.72 7.50 5.28
N VAL A 82 3.42 7.37 3.98
CA VAL A 82 4.02 6.34 3.13
C VAL A 82 5.53 6.54 3.08
N GLY A 83 6.02 7.78 3.01
CA GLY A 83 7.44 8.11 3.07
C GLY A 83 8.14 7.59 4.33
N ARG A 84 7.49 7.70 5.48
CA ARG A 84 8.01 7.29 6.80
C ARG A 84 7.97 5.78 6.99
N PHE A 85 6.85 5.14 6.65
CA PHE A 85 6.56 3.73 6.98
C PHE A 85 6.67 2.77 5.79
N TRP A 86 7.21 3.20 4.64
CA TRP A 86 7.24 2.38 3.43
C TRP A 86 7.79 0.97 3.64
N HIS A 87 8.83 0.80 4.46
CA HIS A 87 9.44 -0.51 4.69
C HIS A 87 8.45 -1.49 5.34
N GLU A 88 7.77 -1.05 6.40
CA GLU A 88 6.80 -1.86 7.14
C GLU A 88 5.54 -2.12 6.32
N ILE A 89 5.08 -1.12 5.54
CA ILE A 89 3.96 -1.27 4.60
C ILE A 89 4.28 -2.31 3.53
N VAL A 90 5.51 -2.32 3.03
CA VAL A 90 5.94 -3.27 2.00
C VAL A 90 6.04 -4.67 2.56
N GLU A 91 6.60 -4.84 3.76
CA GLU A 91 6.63 -6.13 4.44
C GLU A 91 5.22 -6.68 4.67
N LEU A 92 4.28 -5.83 5.09
CA LEU A 92 2.85 -6.18 5.21
C LEU A 92 2.28 -6.69 3.90
N ILE A 93 2.46 -5.93 2.83
CA ILE A 93 1.96 -6.27 1.49
C ILE A 93 2.57 -7.59 1.01
N LEU A 94 3.88 -7.80 1.21
CA LEU A 94 4.57 -9.00 0.78
C LEU A 94 4.13 -10.23 1.58
N GLN A 95 3.97 -10.10 2.90
CA GLN A 95 3.44 -11.15 3.76
C GLN A 95 2.04 -11.58 3.33
N GLU A 96 1.15 -10.62 3.03
CA GLU A 96 -0.19 -10.93 2.52
C GLU A 96 -0.14 -11.68 1.19
N THR A 97 0.64 -11.22 0.21
CA THR A 97 0.78 -11.93 -1.07
C THR A 97 1.39 -13.33 -0.91
N ALA A 98 2.37 -13.52 -0.02
CA ALA A 98 2.96 -14.82 0.24
C ALA A 98 1.95 -15.79 0.87
N LEU A 99 1.04 -15.30 1.72
CA LEU A 99 -0.04 -16.10 2.28
C LEU A 99 -1.08 -16.50 1.22
N VAL A 100 -1.39 -15.62 0.27
CA VAL A 100 -2.30 -15.92 -0.85
C VAL A 100 -1.69 -16.93 -1.82
N GLU A 101 -0.37 -16.87 -2.07
CA GLU A 101 0.30 -17.86 -2.93
C GLU A 101 0.47 -19.23 -2.26
N HIS A 102 0.64 -19.29 -0.94
CA HIS A 102 0.78 -20.55 -0.21
C HIS A 102 -0.54 -21.27 0.11
N TYR A 103 -1.66 -20.55 0.09
CA TYR A 103 -3.00 -21.13 0.21
C TYR A 103 -3.84 -20.77 -1.01
N PRO A 104 -3.76 -21.53 -2.12
CA PRO A 104 -4.81 -21.46 -3.12
C PRO A 104 -6.10 -21.84 -2.41
N LEU A 105 -7.02 -20.88 -2.28
CA LEU A 105 -8.37 -21.08 -1.76
C LEU A 105 -8.95 -22.33 -2.42
N SER A 106 -8.94 -23.44 -1.67
CA SER A 106 -9.68 -24.63 -2.00
C SER A 106 -11.13 -24.20 -2.16
N LYS A 107 -11.57 -24.23 -3.42
CA LYS A 107 -12.95 -24.02 -3.84
C LYS A 107 -13.87 -24.81 -2.92
N TYR A 108 -14.79 -24.11 -2.27
CA TYR A 108 -16.06 -24.67 -1.82
C TYR A 108 -17.17 -24.00 -2.64
#